data_AF-A0A397KWJ2-F1
#
_entry.id   AF-A0A397KWJ2-F1
#
_cell.length_a   1.000
_cell.length_b   1.000
_cell.length_c   1.000
_cell.angle_alpha   90.00
_cell.angle_beta   90.00
_cell.angle_gamma   90.00
#
_symmetry.space_group_name_H-M   'P 1'
#
loop_
_entity.id
_entity.type
_entity.pdbx_description
1 polymer ?
#
loop_
_entity_poly.entity_id
_entity_poly.type
_entity_poly.pdbx_seq_one_letter_code
_entity_poly.pdbx_strand_id
1 'polypeptide(L)' 'EELSVTAGQIKPWCPSKKQAFSGSCSNDGAQQCVNDLLNTWYPYVRLSPISCTCTSQANNMRLCSCPNMICK' A
#
# COMPACT_ATOMS: atom_id res chain seq x y z
N GLU A 1 -11.33 22.81 -10.52
CA GLU A 1 -11.38 21.49 -9.85
C GLU A 1 -10.65 20.42 -10.66
N GLU A 2 -9.81 19.50 -10.18
CA GLU A 2 -9.39 19.10 -8.83
C GLU A 2 -8.16 18.18 -8.97
N LEU A 3 -7.23 18.36 -8.03
CA LEU A 3 -6.18 17.43 -7.60
C LEU A 3 -5.14 16.95 -8.63
N SER A 4 -4.16 17.81 -8.83
CA SER A 4 -2.75 17.41 -8.97
C SER A 4 -2.37 16.55 -7.75
N VAL A 5 -2.61 15.24 -7.83
CA VAL A 5 -2.04 14.27 -6.90
C VAL A 5 -0.53 14.44 -7.01
N THR A 6 0.05 15.06 -5.98
CA THR A 6 1.49 15.21 -5.83
C THR A 6 2.05 13.79 -5.90
N ALA A 7 2.68 13.46 -7.03
CA ALA A 7 3.24 12.17 -7.33
C ALA A 7 4.46 11.90 -6.44
N GLY A 8 4.23 11.73 -5.14
CA GLY A 8 5.11 11.01 -4.25
C GLY A 8 5.13 9.55 -4.68
N GLN A 9 5.85 9.27 -5.77
CA GLN A 9 6.29 7.96 -6.21
C GLN A 9 5.28 6.82 -5.99
N ILE A 10 4.10 6.92 -6.60
CA ILE A 10 3.22 5.75 -6.76
C ILE A 10 3.95 4.80 -7.71
N LYS A 11 4.83 3.95 -7.17
CA LYS A 11 5.46 2.87 -7.94
C LYS A 11 4.38 1.85 -8.30
N PRO A 12 4.52 1.14 -9.43
CA PRO A 12 3.63 0.04 -9.76
C PRO A 12 3.70 -1.00 -8.63
N TRP A 13 2.56 -1.20 -7.98
CA TRP A 13 2.41 -2.16 -6.89
C TRP A 13 2.82 -3.56 -7.33
N CYS A 14 2.41 -4.01 -8.50
CA CYS A 14 2.82 -5.28 -9.11
C CYS A 14 3.82 -4.96 -10.21
N PRO A 15 5.14 -5.23 -10.04
CA PRO A 15 5.72 -6.49 -9.56
C PRO A 15 6.34 -6.47 -8.15
N SER A 16 6.49 -5.30 -7.53
CA SER A 16 7.27 -5.14 -6.30
C SER A 16 6.54 -5.59 -5.03
N LYS A 17 5.20 -5.66 -5.09
CA LYS A 17 4.25 -5.88 -3.98
C LYS A 17 4.56 -4.99 -2.79
N LYS A 18 4.99 -3.76 -3.09
CA LYS A 18 5.41 -2.73 -2.14
C LYS A 18 4.86 -1.38 -2.59
N GLN A 19 4.27 -0.63 -1.65
CA GLN A 19 3.77 0.71 -1.90
C GLN A 19 4.04 1.58 -0.67
N ALA A 20 4.47 2.80 -0.91
CA ALA A 20 4.59 3.78 0.15
C ALA A 20 3.30 4.59 0.27
N PHE A 21 2.81 4.75 1.49
CA PHE A 21 1.70 5.63 1.83
C PHE A 21 2.19 6.68 2.83
N SER A 22 1.47 7.79 2.94
CA SER A 22 1.70 8.74 4.03
C SER A 22 1.22 8.17 5.36
N GLY A 23 1.82 8.66 6.44
CA GLY A 23 1.59 8.22 7.81
C GLY A 23 2.58 7.18 8.31
N SER A 24 2.40 6.78 9.56
CA SER A 24 3.22 5.77 10.23
C SER A 24 2.47 4.44 10.31
N CYS A 25 3.18 3.36 10.61
CA CYS A 25 2.57 2.09 10.95
C CYS A 25 2.02 2.13 12.37
N SER A 26 0.72 1.94 12.52
CA SER A 26 0.06 1.72 13.81
C SER A 26 0.14 0.26 14.23
N ASN A 27 -0.41 -0.07 15.41
CA ASN A 27 -0.47 -1.46 15.91
C ASN A 27 -1.12 -2.43 14.90
N ASP A 28 -2.13 -1.94 14.16
CA ASP A 28 -2.81 -2.64 13.05
C ASP A 28 -2.33 -2.20 11.66
N GLY A 29 -1.09 -1.73 11.54
CA GLY A 29 -0.54 -1.18 10.30
C GLY A 29 -0.63 -2.14 9.11
N ALA A 30 -0.57 -3.46 9.36
CA ALA A 30 -0.79 -4.48 8.34
C ALA A 30 -2.19 -4.42 7.72
N GLN A 31 -3.24 -4.29 8.54
CA GLN A 31 -4.62 -4.15 8.09
C GLN A 31 -4.84 -2.80 7.37
N GLN A 32 -4.24 -1.73 7.89
CA GLN A 32 -4.28 -0.42 7.22
C GLN A 32 -3.69 -0.50 5.81
N CYS A 33 -2.53 -1.15 5.67
CA CYS A 33 -1.90 -1.41 4.37
C CYS A 33 -2.83 -2.18 3.43
N VAL A 34 -3.48 -3.26 3.88
CA VAL A 34 -4.45 -4.00 3.06
C VAL A 34 -5.54 -3.06 2.55
N ASN A 35 -6.15 -2.29 3.44
CA ASN A 35 -7.26 -1.41 3.08
C ASN A 35 -6.84 -0.30 2.10
N ASP A 36 -5.69 0.34 2.33
CA ASP A 36 -5.19 1.38 1.42
C ASP A 36 -4.86 0.82 0.04
N LEU A 37 -4.26 -0.37 0.00
CA LEU A 37 -3.93 -1.04 -1.26
C LEU A 37 -5.18 -1.47 -2.02
N LEU A 38 -6.20 -1.99 -1.32
CA LEU A 38 -7.49 -2.28 -1.94
C LEU A 38 -8.14 -1.02 -2.47
N ASN A 39 -8.20 0.06 -1.69
CA ASN A 39 -8.77 1.33 -2.15
C ASN A 39 -8.03 1.90 -3.37
N THR A 40 -6.72 1.68 -3.46
CA THR A 40 -5.91 2.22 -4.57
C THR A 40 -5.95 1.34 -5.81
N TRP A 41 -5.93 0.01 -5.65
CA TRP A 41 -5.68 -0.93 -6.74
C TRP A 41 -6.84 -1.88 -7.04
N TYR A 42 -7.94 -1.86 -6.29
CA TYR A 42 -9.13 -2.62 -6.65
C TYR A 42 -9.68 -2.13 -8.01
N PRO A 43 -10.06 -3.01 -8.95
CA PRO A 43 -10.18 -4.47 -8.86
C PRO A 43 -8.94 -5.26 -9.39
N TYR A 44 -7.82 -4.59 -9.64
CA TYR A 44 -6.57 -5.18 -10.17
C TYR A 44 -5.80 -6.02 -9.15
N VAL A 45 -6.30 -6.14 -7.92
CA VAL A 45 -5.71 -6.95 -6.86
C VAL A 45 -6.78 -7.82 -6.21
N ARG A 46 -6.43 -9.06 -5.89
CA ARG A 46 -7.35 -10.03 -5.25
C ARG A 46 -6.95 -10.34 -3.81
N LEU A 47 -7.97 -10.38 -2.96
CA LEU A 47 -7.89 -10.88 -1.59
C LEU A 47 -7.73 -12.41 -1.59
N SER A 48 -6.53 -12.86 -1.26
CA SER A 48 -6.14 -14.24 -0.91
C SER A 48 -5.24 -14.07 0.31
N PRO A 49 -5.26 -14.94 1.35
CA PRO A 49 -4.80 -14.62 2.71
C PRO A 49 -3.64 -13.62 2.74
N ILE A 50 -3.98 -12.33 2.92
CA ILE A 50 -3.02 -11.27 2.69
C ILE A 50 -2.27 -11.07 3.99
N SER A 51 -1.03 -11.55 4.02
CA SER A 51 -0.06 -11.10 5.00
C SER A 51 0.62 -9.86 4.44
N CYS A 52 0.26 -8.70 5.01
CA CYS A 52 0.95 -7.44 4.77
C CYS A 52 1.87 -7.13 5.95
N THR A 53 3.03 -6.57 5.66
CA THR A 53 3.89 -5.91 6.64
C THR A 53 3.82 -4.41 6.43
N CYS A 54 3.81 -3.67 7.53
CA CYS A 54 3.93 -2.23 7.52
C CYS A 54 5.28 -1.86 8.12
N THR A 55 6.06 -1.05 7.41
CA THR A 55 7.32 -0.50 7.91
C THR A 55 7.28 1.02 7.89
N SER A 56 7.39 1.66 9.06
CA SER A 56 7.51 3.12 9.12
C SER A 56 8.83 3.57 8.48
N GLN A 57 8.76 4.55 7.61
CA GLN A 57 9.87 5.18 6.91
C GLN A 57 10.07 6.62 7.41
N ALA A 58 11.20 7.22 7.06
CA ALA A 58 11.44 8.64 7.29
C ALA A 58 10.34 9.51 6.62
N ASN A 59 10.22 10.77 7.06
CA ASN A 59 9.27 11.74 6.52
C ASN A 59 7.79 11.38 6.72
N ASN A 60 7.43 10.70 7.81
CA ASN A 60 6.05 10.26 8.09
C ASN A 60 5.45 9.48 6.92
N MET A 61 6.22 8.54 6.36
CA MET A 61 5.75 7.62 5.34
C MET A 61 5.75 6.19 5.91
N ARG A 62 4.90 5.33 5.37
CA ARG A 62 4.88 3.90 5.67
C ARG A 62 5.04 3.11 4.38
N LEU A 63 5.90 2.11 4.43
CA LEU A 63 6.03 1.12 3.36
C LEU A 63 5.14 -0.07 3.68
N CYS A 64 4.11 -0.25 2.88
CA CYS A 64 3.27 -1.42 2.88
C CYS A 64 3.85 -2.47 1.94
N SER A 65 4.10 -3.69 2.42
CA SER A 65 4.54 -4.81 1.60
C SER A 65 3.62 -6.01 1.80
N CYS A 66 3.02 -6.52 0.74
CA CYS A 66 2.09 -7.64 0.81
C CYS A 66 2.46 -8.69 -0.24
N PRO A 67 3.49 -9.52 0.04
CA PRO A 67 4.06 -10.45 -0.94
C PRO A 67 3.06 -11.53 -1.42
N ASN A 68 2.04 -11.83 -0.61
CA ASN A 68 1.01 -12.83 -0.93
C ASN A 68 -0.20 -12.24 -1.67
N MET A 69 -0.24 -10.93 -1.88
CA MET A 69 -1.32 -10.31 -2.64
C MET A 69 -1.20 -10.70 -4.12
N ILE A 70 -2.31 -11.14 -4.71
CA ILE A 70 -2.38 -11.53 -6.12
C ILE A 70 -2.75 -10.30 -6.95
N CYS A 71 -1.98 -10.06 -7.98
CA CYS A 71 -2.21 -9.02 -8.99
C CYS A 71 -2.96 -9.64 -10.16
N LYS A 72 -3.96 -8.95 -10.70
CA LYS A 72 -4.76 -9.38 -11.84
C LYS A 72 -4.45 -8.53 -13.08
#